data_AF-A0A4R5NRF3-F1
#
_entry.id   AF-A0A4R5NRF3-F1
#
_cell.length_a   1.000
_cell.length_b   1.000
_cell.length_c   1.000
_cell.angle_alpha   90.00
_cell.angle_beta   90.00
_cell.angle_gamma   90.00
#
_symmetry.space_group_name_H-M   'P 1'
#
loop_
_entity.id
_entity.type
_entity.pdbx_description
1 polymer ?
#
loop_
_entity_poly.entity_id
_entity_poly.type
_entity_poly.pdbx_seq_one_letter_code
_entity_poly.pdbx_strand_id
1 'polypeptide(L)'
;MGSRHSSTILKTVLKSAFVLTLTGAAILGVQGNDVKVNAKSDTSVSNELNPVPASYGYFVDHYKENVKTNSTPDTNPAIALFNNTFLSYWNPTDGTKTNQKVLQDNLDKSIQITNGASQAEIDRSYLTDRRDLRYNLISGFGPYAPAFIKDTNAQTDFNAVPDAPLPAGSPYSSMQWADENSTLGSAVKLVDIAEDSAWSGTGTPKAYIKYTRPYRQSDQVKVNPYLKNVMASAAANDYDFPSGHTTAAFETGETLAYLFPERYQQLITRSSEVGYDRVLAGRHSPLAVMGGRVIGTAMTAATLNDPDNKQLISQAYQDTQKDLAKAQDKSAKDDFSDYQTNLKNYTYRLTYGFSPIGDTTKPMVVPKGAEVLLQTRLPYLNATQRREVLYTTGIPSGYPMTDDTEGWGRLNLFEAANGFGSFLDNVTVNMDASKGGFNAADTWKNNISGKGGLTKEGSGSLSLLGNNSYKGGTTVKAGTLAAENDNALGDGSLTLAGGNLTLSAKNVVVKGNYTQSGKGSLNLNSGDKVSVSGTAKLGGKLVVKDVKGLKSGVVILKSNKLSGKFAHQSLPKGWHLAYTTHNVKLVK
;
A
#
# COMPACT_ATOMS: atom_id res chain seq x y z
N MET A 1 90.43 -33.46 5.41
CA MET A 1 91.47 -32.42 5.25
C MET A 1 91.19 -31.68 3.93
N GLY A 2 91.25 -30.35 3.93
CA GLY A 2 91.30 -29.57 2.69
C GLY A 2 90.09 -28.68 2.41
N SER A 3 90.06 -27.53 3.08
CA SER A 3 89.34 -26.32 2.65
C SER A 3 90.00 -25.72 1.39
N ARG A 4 89.20 -25.07 0.52
CA ARG A 4 89.48 -23.71 0.03
C ARG A 4 88.24 -23.03 -0.60
N HIS A 5 87.87 -21.92 0.06
CA HIS A 5 87.23 -20.66 -0.37
C HIS A 5 87.30 -20.27 -1.87
N SER A 6 86.47 -19.42 -2.48
CA SER A 6 85.57 -18.36 -1.96
C SER A 6 84.65 -17.75 -3.05
N SER A 7 83.53 -17.17 -2.57
CA SER A 7 82.75 -16.01 -3.09
C SER A 7 81.93 -16.18 -4.39
N THR A 8 80.71 -15.65 -4.56
CA THR A 8 80.06 -14.45 -3.99
C THR A 8 78.51 -14.61 -4.06
N ILE A 9 77.81 -14.69 -2.92
CA ILE A 9 76.85 -13.71 -2.34
C ILE A 9 75.67 -13.29 -3.23
N LEU A 10 74.47 -13.79 -2.88
CA LEU A 10 73.26 -12.97 -2.74
C LEU A 10 72.40 -13.59 -1.61
N LYS A 11 72.25 -12.89 -0.48
CA LYS A 11 71.40 -13.30 0.66
C LYS A 11 70.19 -12.39 0.77
N THR A 12 69.03 -12.98 0.49
CA THR A 12 67.86 -13.15 1.36
C THR A 12 67.47 -12.04 2.36
N VAL A 13 66.20 -11.62 2.29
CA VAL A 13 65.37 -11.28 3.46
C VAL A 13 64.06 -12.08 3.40
N LEU A 14 63.51 -12.34 4.58
CA LEU A 14 62.72 -13.49 5.06
C LEU A 14 61.33 -13.77 4.46
N LYS A 15 60.98 -15.06 4.54
CA LYS A 15 59.64 -15.65 4.51
C LYS A 15 58.76 -15.18 5.67
N SER A 16 57.46 -15.02 5.41
CA SER A 16 56.38 -15.63 6.20
C SER A 16 55.10 -15.68 5.35
N ALA A 17 54.58 -16.89 5.16
CA ALA A 17 53.43 -17.19 4.33
C ALA A 17 52.11 -16.88 5.07
N PHE A 18 51.18 -16.23 4.38
CA PHE A 18 49.78 -16.16 4.79
C PHE A 18 48.91 -16.66 3.65
N VAL A 19 48.08 -17.65 3.96
CA VAL A 19 47.11 -18.28 3.07
C VAL A 19 45.97 -17.28 2.84
N LEU A 20 45.71 -16.93 1.57
CA LEU A 20 44.57 -16.12 1.17
C LEU A 20 43.60 -16.99 0.36
N THR A 21 42.54 -17.45 1.02
CA THR A 21 41.36 -18.03 0.36
C THR A 21 40.55 -16.91 -0.30
N LEU A 22 40.75 -16.71 -1.61
CA LEU A 22 39.79 -15.98 -2.45
C LEU A 22 38.65 -16.94 -2.85
N THR A 23 37.49 -16.81 -2.24
CA THR A 23 36.23 -17.27 -2.83
C THR A 23 35.74 -16.21 -3.82
N GLY A 24 36.22 -16.33 -5.06
CA GLY A 24 35.70 -15.55 -6.18
C GLY A 24 34.26 -15.98 -6.51
N ALA A 25 33.33 -15.03 -6.41
CA ALA A 25 31.99 -15.17 -6.96
C ALA A 25 32.07 -15.28 -8.49
N ALA A 26 31.66 -16.41 -9.04
CA ALA A 26 31.55 -16.60 -10.48
C ALA A 26 30.38 -15.76 -11.03
N ILE A 27 30.72 -14.69 -11.74
CA ILE A 27 29.82 -13.99 -12.65
C ILE A 27 29.71 -14.84 -13.91
N LEU A 28 28.63 -15.60 -14.07
CA LEU A 28 28.29 -16.23 -15.34
C LEU A 28 27.48 -15.22 -16.17
N GLY A 29 28.19 -14.55 -17.07
CA GLY A 29 27.57 -13.82 -18.18
C GLY A 29 27.00 -14.82 -19.19
N VAL A 30 25.68 -14.85 -19.32
CA VAL A 30 25.01 -15.47 -20.46
C VAL A 30 24.66 -14.35 -21.44
N GLN A 31 25.37 -14.29 -22.57
CA GLN A 31 24.94 -13.56 -23.75
C GLN A 31 23.69 -14.23 -24.31
N GLY A 32 22.52 -13.73 -23.93
CA GLY A 32 21.26 -14.02 -24.59
C GLY A 32 21.07 -13.10 -25.77
N ASN A 33 20.74 -13.64 -26.94
CA ASN A 33 20.35 -12.86 -28.11
C ASN A 33 19.19 -11.91 -27.77
N ASP A 34 19.47 -10.61 -27.74
CA ASP A 34 18.48 -9.55 -27.65
C ASP A 34 17.56 -9.58 -28.88
N VAL A 35 16.41 -10.22 -28.73
CA VAL A 35 15.24 -9.84 -29.50
C VAL A 35 14.82 -8.47 -28.97
N LYS A 36 15.19 -7.41 -29.69
CA LYS A 36 14.69 -6.05 -29.45
C LYS A 36 13.17 -6.04 -29.54
N VAL A 37 12.51 -6.23 -28.40
CA VAL A 37 11.11 -5.85 -28.22
C VAL A 37 11.08 -4.34 -28.32
N ASN A 38 10.28 -3.82 -29.23
CA ASN A 38 10.18 -2.39 -29.53
C ASN A 38 9.59 -1.67 -28.30
N ALA A 39 10.45 -1.19 -27.40
CA ALA A 39 10.14 -0.49 -26.14
C ALA A 39 9.63 0.95 -26.37
N LYS A 40 8.66 1.11 -27.26
CA LYS A 40 8.03 2.42 -27.54
C LYS A 40 6.83 2.73 -26.63
N SER A 41 6.27 1.75 -25.91
CA SER A 41 5.15 1.96 -24.97
C SER A 41 5.62 2.56 -23.63
N ASP A 42 6.73 2.06 -23.10
CA ASP A 42 7.21 2.41 -21.74
C ASP A 42 7.65 3.87 -21.58
N THR A 43 8.14 4.50 -22.65
CA THR A 43 8.62 5.89 -22.61
C THR A 43 7.50 6.90 -22.44
N SER A 44 6.29 6.61 -22.95
CA SER A 44 5.16 7.54 -22.84
C SER A 44 4.56 7.55 -21.42
N VAL A 45 4.35 6.37 -20.84
CA VAL A 45 3.86 6.22 -19.46
C VAL A 45 4.90 6.73 -18.47
N SER A 46 6.18 6.39 -18.65
CA SER A 46 7.23 6.89 -17.76
C SER A 46 7.30 8.43 -17.73
N ASN A 47 7.09 9.08 -18.88
CA ASN A 47 7.04 10.54 -18.94
C ASN A 47 5.83 11.14 -18.22
N GLU A 48 4.66 10.52 -18.35
CA GLU A 48 3.42 10.93 -17.66
C GLU A 48 3.52 10.75 -16.13
N LEU A 49 4.32 9.77 -15.69
CA LEU A 49 4.50 9.43 -14.29
C LEU A 49 5.67 10.18 -13.62
N ASN A 50 6.41 11.02 -14.36
CA ASN A 50 7.57 11.72 -13.83
C ASN A 50 7.23 12.49 -12.53
N PRO A 51 8.01 12.31 -11.45
CA PRO A 51 7.79 13.07 -10.22
C PRO A 51 8.08 14.56 -10.46
N VAL A 52 7.36 15.42 -9.74
CA VAL A 52 7.52 16.88 -9.82
C VAL A 52 8.24 17.35 -8.56
N PRO A 53 9.38 18.05 -8.67
CA PRO A 53 10.09 18.57 -7.51
C PRO A 53 9.36 19.78 -6.92
N ALA A 54 9.38 19.89 -5.60
CA ALA A 54 9.02 21.09 -4.86
C ALA A 54 10.18 22.09 -4.80
N SER A 55 10.00 23.22 -4.10
CA SER A 55 11.02 24.26 -3.94
C SER A 55 12.31 23.75 -3.27
N TYR A 56 12.22 22.69 -2.47
CA TYR A 56 13.31 22.01 -1.80
C TYR A 56 13.81 20.76 -2.56
N GLY A 57 13.38 20.55 -3.80
CA GLY A 57 13.63 19.29 -4.52
C GLY A 57 12.59 18.23 -4.17
N TYR A 58 13.03 17.03 -3.79
CA TYR A 58 12.14 15.92 -3.42
C TYR A 58 12.22 15.61 -1.94
N PHE A 59 11.10 15.35 -1.28
CA PHE A 59 11.09 15.14 0.17
C PHE A 59 12.01 13.98 0.57
N VAL A 60 11.97 12.87 -0.17
CA VAL A 60 12.79 11.69 0.10
C VAL A 60 14.30 11.94 0.02
N ASP A 61 14.74 12.97 -0.72
CA ASP A 61 16.16 13.33 -0.83
C ASP A 61 16.61 14.29 0.29
N HIS A 62 15.67 15.04 0.87
CA HIS A 62 15.94 16.14 1.80
C HIS A 62 15.35 15.95 3.20
N TYR A 63 14.67 14.83 3.49
CA TYR A 63 13.91 14.63 4.74
C TYR A 63 14.74 14.81 6.03
N LYS A 64 16.06 14.51 5.98
CA LYS A 64 17.01 14.72 7.09
C LYS A 64 17.21 16.20 7.45
N GLU A 65 16.74 17.13 6.62
CA GLU A 65 16.73 18.57 6.89
C GLU A 65 15.55 19.00 7.79
N ASN A 66 14.66 18.08 8.17
CA ASN A 66 13.66 18.36 9.21
C ASN A 66 14.29 18.39 10.61
N VAL A 67 15.03 19.46 10.89
CA VAL A 67 15.74 19.68 12.16
C VAL A 67 15.42 21.04 12.74
N LYS A 68 15.64 21.23 14.05
CA LYS A 68 15.34 22.48 14.75
C LYS A 68 16.09 23.70 14.20
N THR A 69 17.29 23.51 13.62
CA THR A 69 18.07 24.59 13.00
C THR A 69 17.45 25.09 11.69
N ASN A 70 16.67 24.25 11.03
CA ASN A 70 15.98 24.57 9.79
C ASN A 70 14.51 24.86 10.13
N SER A 71 14.17 26.13 10.32
CA SER A 71 12.92 26.55 10.95
C SER A 71 11.95 27.29 10.03
N THR A 72 12.24 27.32 8.73
CA THR A 72 11.43 28.00 7.71
C THR A 72 11.10 27.06 6.54
N PRO A 73 10.08 27.37 5.71
CA PRO A 73 9.79 26.60 4.51
C PRO A 73 10.94 26.57 3.50
N ASP A 74 11.83 27.57 3.49
CA ASP A 74 12.97 27.60 2.58
C ASP A 74 14.08 26.62 2.98
N THR A 75 14.10 26.18 4.24
CA THR A 75 15.18 25.36 4.81
C THR A 75 14.71 24.01 5.32
N ASN A 76 13.40 23.81 5.50
CA ASN A 76 12.85 22.60 6.09
C ASN A 76 11.73 22.02 5.21
N PRO A 77 11.93 20.84 4.61
CA PRO A 77 10.94 20.24 3.71
C PRO A 77 9.64 19.84 4.42
N ALA A 78 9.67 19.52 5.72
CA ALA A 78 8.47 19.20 6.50
C ALA A 78 7.57 20.42 6.77
N ILE A 79 8.11 21.64 6.63
CA ILE A 79 7.32 22.87 6.60
C ILE A 79 6.84 23.14 5.17
N ALA A 80 7.77 23.03 4.21
CA ALA A 80 7.56 23.39 2.81
C ALA A 80 6.53 22.53 2.08
N LEU A 81 6.33 21.27 2.51
CA LEU A 81 5.22 20.39 2.06
C LEU A 81 3.87 21.11 2.07
N PHE A 82 3.69 22.09 2.95
CA PHE A 82 2.43 22.79 3.15
C PHE A 82 2.34 24.16 2.47
N ASN A 83 3.36 24.59 1.70
CA ASN A 83 3.39 25.88 1.02
C ASN A 83 2.13 26.13 0.17
N ASN A 84 1.70 25.12 -0.58
CA ASN A 84 0.55 25.19 -1.48
C ASN A 84 -0.76 24.67 -0.86
N THR A 85 -0.73 24.32 0.42
CA THR A 85 -1.90 23.80 1.16
C THR A 85 -2.13 24.60 2.42
N PHE A 86 -1.77 24.11 3.60
CA PHE A 86 -2.12 24.75 4.87
C PHE A 86 -1.60 26.19 4.99
N LEU A 87 -0.37 26.46 4.53
CA LEU A 87 0.23 27.81 4.55
C LEU A 87 -0.45 28.78 3.56
N SER A 88 -1.24 28.28 2.61
CA SER A 88 -2.09 29.11 1.75
C SER A 88 -3.41 29.51 2.44
N TYR A 89 -3.79 28.85 3.53
CA TYR A 89 -5.02 29.15 4.29
C TYR A 89 -4.77 29.99 5.55
N TRP A 90 -3.55 29.89 6.10
CA TRP A 90 -3.13 30.49 7.35
C TRP A 90 -1.71 31.08 7.23
N ASN A 91 -1.57 32.37 7.55
CA ASN A 91 -0.27 33.03 7.63
C ASN A 91 0.33 32.84 9.05
N PRO A 92 1.46 32.13 9.19
CA PRO A 92 2.07 31.87 10.48
C PRO A 92 2.81 33.07 11.09
N THR A 93 3.11 34.11 10.30
CA THR A 93 3.86 35.29 10.76
C THR A 93 3.00 36.22 11.61
N ASP A 94 1.77 36.47 11.17
CA ASP A 94 0.86 37.45 11.79
C ASP A 94 -0.48 36.85 12.24
N GLY A 95 -0.74 35.59 11.91
CA GLY A 95 -1.99 34.90 12.22
C GLY A 95 -3.16 35.26 11.29
N THR A 96 -2.89 35.82 10.11
CA THR A 96 -3.92 36.14 9.12
C THR A 96 -4.55 34.87 8.55
N LYS A 97 -5.89 34.81 8.55
CA LYS A 97 -6.68 33.74 7.91
C LYS A 97 -6.87 34.02 6.42
N THR A 98 -5.87 33.69 5.59
CA THR A 98 -5.90 33.94 4.14
C THR A 98 -7.02 33.16 3.42
N ASN A 99 -7.47 32.04 3.97
CA ASN A 99 -8.70 31.36 3.55
C ASN A 99 -9.61 31.07 4.74
N GLN A 100 -10.33 32.10 5.20
CA GLN A 100 -11.23 32.01 6.35
C GLN A 100 -12.31 30.94 6.19
N LYS A 101 -12.85 30.73 4.98
CA LYS A 101 -13.91 29.74 4.75
C LYS A 101 -13.45 28.32 5.05
N VAL A 102 -12.25 27.94 4.58
CA VAL A 102 -11.68 26.61 4.81
C VAL A 102 -11.31 26.41 6.27
N LEU A 103 -10.74 27.43 6.92
CA LEU A 103 -10.44 27.36 8.35
C LEU A 103 -11.69 27.27 9.22
N GLN A 104 -12.79 27.93 8.81
CA GLN A 104 -14.08 27.80 9.48
C GLN A 104 -14.70 26.41 9.28
N ASP A 105 -14.75 25.89 8.05
CA ASP A 105 -15.23 24.53 7.78
C ASP A 105 -14.41 23.47 8.55
N ASN A 106 -13.10 23.70 8.72
CA ASN A 106 -12.25 22.86 9.56
C ASN A 106 -12.65 22.87 11.04
N LEU A 107 -13.00 24.04 11.59
CA LEU A 107 -13.52 24.16 12.96
C LEU A 107 -14.91 23.52 13.08
N ASP A 108 -15.80 23.77 12.11
CA ASP A 108 -17.17 23.25 12.10
C ASP A 108 -17.16 21.72 12.04
N LYS A 109 -16.27 21.11 11.26
CA LYS A 109 -16.06 19.66 11.24
C LYS A 109 -15.51 19.12 12.56
N SER A 110 -14.59 19.82 13.23
CA SER A 110 -14.16 19.47 14.59
C SER A 110 -15.35 19.47 15.57
N ILE A 111 -16.21 20.48 15.50
CA ILE A 111 -17.43 20.56 16.31
C ILE A 111 -18.34 19.36 15.99
N GLN A 112 -18.63 19.11 14.71
CA GLN A 112 -19.49 18.01 14.28
C GLN A 112 -18.99 16.65 14.77
N ILE A 113 -17.70 16.34 14.57
CA ILE A 113 -17.12 15.05 14.93
C ILE A 113 -17.13 14.86 16.45
N THR A 114 -16.69 15.86 17.23
CA THR A 114 -16.67 15.76 18.69
C THR A 114 -18.07 15.68 19.30
N ASN A 115 -19.07 16.33 18.70
CA ASN A 115 -20.45 16.26 19.16
C ASN A 115 -21.18 14.97 18.77
N GLY A 116 -20.72 14.28 17.71
CA GLY A 116 -21.27 13.00 17.25
C GLY A 116 -20.59 11.76 17.83
N ALA A 117 -19.59 11.91 18.70
CA ALA A 117 -18.81 10.81 19.23
C ALA A 117 -19.64 9.84 20.09
N SER A 118 -19.58 8.55 19.76
CA SER A 118 -20.11 7.48 20.61
C SER A 118 -19.23 7.23 21.83
N GLN A 119 -19.75 6.57 22.87
CA GLN A 119 -18.96 6.25 24.06
C GLN A 119 -17.73 5.38 23.72
N ALA A 120 -17.88 4.40 22.80
CA ALA A 120 -16.77 3.57 22.37
C ALA A 120 -15.65 4.38 21.67
N GLU A 121 -16.02 5.42 20.91
CA GLU A 121 -15.06 6.34 20.29
C GLU A 121 -14.40 7.27 21.32
N ILE A 122 -15.13 7.70 22.34
CA ILE A 122 -14.57 8.45 23.47
C ILE A 122 -13.53 7.60 24.22
N ASP A 123 -13.86 6.35 24.52
CA ASP A 123 -12.95 5.45 25.23
C ASP A 123 -11.71 5.12 24.39
N ARG A 124 -11.89 4.82 23.10
CA ARG A 124 -10.79 4.55 22.17
C ARG A 124 -9.90 5.77 21.95
N SER A 125 -10.48 6.97 21.82
CA SER A 125 -9.70 8.20 21.63
C SER A 125 -8.87 8.57 22.85
N TYR A 126 -9.36 8.26 24.05
CA TYR A 126 -8.55 8.34 25.27
C TYR A 126 -7.36 7.38 25.20
N LEU A 127 -7.60 6.08 24.96
CA LEU A 127 -6.51 5.10 24.92
C LEU A 127 -5.46 5.47 23.87
N THR A 128 -5.91 5.95 22.71
CA THR A 128 -5.03 6.44 21.65
C THR A 128 -4.21 7.66 22.05
N ASP A 129 -4.75 8.58 22.85
CA ASP A 129 -4.01 9.74 23.38
C ASP A 129 -2.90 9.35 24.36
N ARG A 130 -3.15 8.30 25.15
CA ARG A 130 -2.33 7.99 26.33
C ARG A 130 -1.26 6.95 26.08
N ARG A 131 -1.56 5.94 25.25
CA ARG A 131 -0.62 4.87 24.88
C ARG A 131 0.56 5.43 24.09
N ASP A 132 1.67 4.69 24.12
CA ASP A 132 2.71 4.87 23.13
C ASP A 132 2.11 4.78 21.72
N LEU A 133 2.56 5.68 20.85
CA LEU A 133 1.99 5.86 19.52
C LEU A 133 2.13 4.59 18.69
N ARG A 134 3.26 3.88 18.81
CA ARG A 134 3.54 2.65 18.05
C ARG A 134 2.66 1.49 18.51
N TYR A 135 2.45 1.36 19.82
CA TYR A 135 1.59 0.32 20.39
C TYR A 135 0.14 0.39 19.87
N ASN A 136 -0.37 1.60 19.59
CA ASN A 136 -1.75 1.79 19.10
C ASN A 136 -2.04 1.05 17.78
N LEU A 137 -1.02 0.78 16.96
CA LEU A 137 -1.16 0.19 15.63
C LEU A 137 -1.20 -1.33 15.68
N ILE A 138 -0.78 -1.95 16.79
CA ILE A 138 -0.74 -3.42 16.93
C ILE A 138 -2.12 -4.05 16.69
N SER A 139 -3.20 -3.36 17.08
CA SER A 139 -4.57 -3.80 16.80
C SER A 139 -4.89 -4.02 15.31
N GLY A 140 -4.17 -3.37 14.38
CA GLY A 140 -4.32 -3.57 12.94
C GLY A 140 -3.90 -4.97 12.46
N PHE A 141 -3.04 -5.66 13.22
CA PHE A 141 -2.70 -7.07 12.96
C PHE A 141 -3.87 -8.03 13.20
N GLY A 142 -4.90 -7.61 13.95
CA GLY A 142 -6.08 -8.42 14.27
C GLY A 142 -5.70 -9.82 14.79
N PRO A 143 -5.99 -10.91 14.05
CA PRO A 143 -5.64 -12.28 14.45
C PRO A 143 -4.15 -12.52 14.73
N TYR A 144 -3.25 -11.66 14.23
CA TYR A 144 -1.81 -11.78 14.44
C TYR A 144 -1.30 -10.92 15.61
N ALA A 145 -2.15 -10.06 16.18
CA ALA A 145 -1.76 -9.14 17.25
C ALA A 145 -1.20 -9.87 18.50
N PRO A 146 -1.79 -10.98 19.00
CA PRO A 146 -1.23 -11.67 20.17
C PRO A 146 0.18 -12.22 19.93
N ALA A 147 0.43 -12.76 18.73
CA ALA A 147 1.74 -13.26 18.34
C ALA A 147 2.75 -12.11 18.21
N PHE A 148 2.36 -11.01 17.54
CA PHE A 148 3.20 -9.83 17.44
C PHE A 148 3.58 -9.29 18.82
N ILE A 149 2.62 -9.11 19.73
CA ILE A 149 2.85 -8.65 21.11
C ILE A 149 3.86 -9.55 21.82
N LYS A 150 3.68 -10.87 21.73
CA LYS A 150 4.58 -11.84 22.36
C LYS A 150 5.99 -11.75 21.76
N ASP A 151 6.11 -11.76 20.44
CA ASP A 151 7.38 -11.90 19.73
C ASP A 151 8.17 -10.58 19.71
N THR A 152 7.51 -9.44 19.95
CA THR A 152 8.17 -8.14 20.17
C THR A 152 8.32 -7.77 21.65
N ASN A 153 7.77 -8.56 22.57
CA ASN A 153 7.59 -8.17 23.98
C ASN A 153 6.93 -6.78 24.12
N ALA A 154 5.85 -6.52 23.37
CA ALA A 154 5.20 -5.22 23.38
C ALA A 154 4.41 -4.98 24.67
N GLN A 155 4.44 -3.75 25.18
CA GLN A 155 3.84 -3.40 26.47
C GLN A 155 3.10 -2.05 26.42
N THR A 156 2.11 -1.90 27.31
CA THR A 156 1.45 -0.61 27.54
C THR A 156 0.95 -0.47 28.98
N ASP A 157 1.08 0.74 29.53
CA ASP A 157 0.53 1.13 30.83
C ASP A 157 -0.98 1.42 30.78
N PHE A 158 -1.54 1.65 29.58
CA PHE A 158 -2.92 2.12 29.40
C PHE A 158 -3.82 1.01 28.85
N ASN A 159 -4.30 0.14 29.72
CA ASN A 159 -5.14 -0.99 29.35
C ASN A 159 -6.65 -0.71 29.46
N ALA A 160 -7.05 0.35 30.16
CA ALA A 160 -8.44 0.73 30.37
C ALA A 160 -8.61 2.26 30.43
N VAL A 161 -9.86 2.72 30.33
CA VAL A 161 -10.24 4.11 30.60
C VAL A 161 -10.35 4.36 32.11
N PRO A 162 -10.09 5.58 32.60
CA PRO A 162 -10.19 5.91 34.01
C PRO A 162 -11.64 6.18 34.41
N ASP A 163 -11.99 5.93 35.69
CA ASP A 163 -13.34 6.21 36.23
C ASP A 163 -13.64 7.72 36.36
N ALA A 164 -12.60 8.55 36.30
CA ALA A 164 -12.69 10.00 36.45
C ALA A 164 -11.67 10.70 35.52
N PRO A 165 -11.87 12.00 35.24
CA PRO A 165 -10.91 12.80 34.47
C PRO A 165 -9.51 12.80 35.09
N LEU A 166 -8.50 12.60 34.25
CA LEU A 166 -7.10 12.61 34.67
C LEU A 166 -6.74 13.96 35.33
N PRO A 167 -5.87 13.99 36.36
CA PRO A 167 -5.31 15.22 36.89
C PRO A 167 -4.58 16.05 35.83
N ALA A 168 -4.51 17.37 36.03
CA ALA A 168 -3.65 18.23 35.24
C ALA A 168 -2.19 17.77 35.28
N GLY A 169 -1.46 17.89 34.17
CA GLY A 169 -0.05 17.47 34.09
C GLY A 169 0.21 15.95 34.12
N SER A 170 -0.81 15.09 34.02
CA SER A 170 -0.62 13.63 33.98
C SER A 170 0.36 13.21 32.87
N PRO A 171 1.44 12.47 33.17
CA PRO A 171 2.51 12.15 32.22
C PRO A 171 2.03 11.13 31.19
N TYR A 172 2.43 11.28 29.92
CA TYR A 172 2.23 10.24 28.89
C TYR A 172 2.93 8.94 29.27
N SER A 173 2.65 7.85 28.55
CA SER A 173 3.38 6.58 28.68
C SER A 173 4.89 6.83 28.61
N SER A 174 5.63 6.32 29.60
CA SER A 174 7.10 6.24 29.57
C SER A 174 7.58 4.80 29.33
N MET A 175 6.64 3.87 29.18
CA MET A 175 6.93 2.48 28.89
C MET A 175 7.48 2.32 27.47
N GLN A 176 8.55 1.56 27.34
CA GLN A 176 9.06 1.14 26.04
C GLN A 176 8.02 0.26 25.36
N TRP A 177 7.62 0.64 24.15
CA TRP A 177 6.50 0.01 23.46
C TRP A 177 6.75 -1.46 23.08
N ALA A 178 8.02 -1.82 22.79
CA ALA A 178 8.50 -3.14 22.42
C ALA A 178 10.03 -3.26 22.54
N ASP A 179 10.55 -4.49 22.59
CA ASP A 179 11.98 -4.78 22.78
C ASP A 179 12.70 -5.03 21.44
N GLU A 180 13.71 -4.22 21.15
CA GLU A 180 14.58 -4.33 19.98
C GLU A 180 15.46 -5.60 19.93
N ASN A 181 15.57 -6.34 21.04
CA ASN A 181 16.32 -7.60 21.14
C ASN A 181 15.41 -8.83 21.16
N SER A 182 14.11 -8.62 21.00
CA SER A 182 13.10 -9.68 20.91
C SER A 182 13.20 -10.49 19.61
N THR A 183 12.34 -11.50 19.47
CA THR A 183 12.26 -12.33 18.26
C THR A 183 11.97 -11.50 17.00
N LEU A 184 11.14 -10.46 17.11
CA LEU A 184 10.86 -9.49 16.04
C LEU A 184 11.58 -8.15 16.27
N GLY A 185 12.72 -8.16 16.97
CA GLY A 185 13.46 -6.95 17.31
C GLY A 185 13.93 -6.13 16.10
N SER A 186 14.16 -6.77 14.94
CA SER A 186 14.46 -6.08 13.67
C SER A 186 13.28 -5.25 13.16
N ALA A 187 12.04 -5.73 13.34
CA ALA A 187 10.83 -4.98 13.03
C ALA A 187 10.64 -3.80 13.98
N VAL A 188 10.91 -4.00 15.28
CA VAL A 188 10.87 -2.94 16.30
C VAL A 188 11.86 -1.83 15.94
N LYS A 189 13.12 -2.17 15.66
CA LYS A 189 14.17 -1.22 15.23
C LYS A 189 13.77 -0.41 14.00
N LEU A 190 13.16 -1.04 13.00
CA LEU A 190 12.76 -0.33 11.79
C LEU A 190 11.63 0.67 12.06
N VAL A 191 10.65 0.29 12.89
CA VAL A 191 9.59 1.20 13.33
C VAL A 191 10.16 2.37 14.13
N ASP A 192 11.12 2.10 15.03
CA ASP A 192 11.77 3.14 15.83
C ASP A 192 12.59 4.11 14.97
N ILE A 193 13.27 3.63 13.92
CA ILE A 193 13.93 4.52 12.94
C ILE A 193 12.90 5.35 12.16
N ALA A 194 11.73 4.80 11.84
CA ALA A 194 10.71 5.54 11.09
C ALA A 194 10.04 6.65 11.93
N GLU A 195 9.79 6.40 13.22
CA GLU A 195 8.98 7.28 14.09
C GLU A 195 9.79 8.10 15.10
N ASP A 196 10.89 7.57 15.64
CA ASP A 196 11.70 8.20 16.71
C ASP A 196 13.09 8.66 16.23
N SER A 197 13.19 9.01 14.94
CA SER A 197 14.42 9.59 14.39
C SER A 197 14.55 11.09 14.72
N ALA A 198 15.75 11.63 14.53
CA ALA A 198 15.99 13.06 14.63
C ALA A 198 15.20 13.90 13.59
N TRP A 199 14.60 13.24 12.58
CA TRP A 199 14.00 13.88 11.41
C TRP A 199 12.48 13.65 11.30
N SER A 200 11.88 12.76 12.09
CA SER A 200 10.42 12.46 12.09
C SER A 200 9.58 13.45 12.90
N GLY A 201 10.23 14.31 13.70
CA GLY A 201 9.53 15.22 14.62
C GLY A 201 8.67 16.31 13.95
N THR A 202 7.43 16.48 14.41
CA THR A 202 6.55 17.60 14.01
C THR A 202 6.75 18.89 14.81
N GLY A 203 7.67 18.89 15.79
CA GLY A 203 7.93 20.03 16.67
C GLY A 203 8.37 21.28 15.92
N THR A 204 9.29 21.13 14.96
CA THR A 204 9.78 22.25 14.14
C THR A 204 8.67 22.84 13.25
N PRO A 205 7.90 22.04 12.48
CA PRO A 205 6.72 22.54 11.78
C PRO A 205 5.71 23.25 12.68
N LYS A 206 5.39 22.70 13.85
CA LYS A 206 4.48 23.33 14.82
C LYS A 206 4.96 24.70 15.29
N ALA A 207 6.25 24.80 15.62
CA ALA A 207 6.85 26.03 16.10
C ALA A 207 6.85 27.14 15.05
N TYR A 208 6.91 26.79 13.76
CA TYR A 208 6.73 27.74 12.66
C TYR A 208 5.25 28.10 12.48
N ILE A 209 4.36 27.11 12.35
CA ILE A 209 2.97 27.30 11.88
C ILE A 209 2.06 27.94 12.93
N LYS A 210 2.22 27.57 14.21
CA LYS A 210 1.53 28.19 15.36
C LYS A 210 -0.01 28.24 15.27
N TYR A 211 -0.64 27.29 14.57
CA TYR A 211 -2.10 27.25 14.48
C TYR A 211 -2.74 26.80 15.80
N THR A 212 -3.79 27.49 16.24
CA THR A 212 -4.42 27.26 17.55
C THR A 212 -5.28 25.98 17.53
N ARG A 213 -5.29 25.21 18.63
CA ARG A 213 -6.10 23.98 18.76
C ARG A 213 -7.60 24.25 18.71
N PRO A 214 -8.41 23.34 18.12
CA PRO A 214 -9.84 23.59 17.91
C PRO A 214 -10.62 23.83 19.22
N TYR A 215 -10.33 23.10 20.30
CA TYR A 215 -10.96 23.34 21.62
C TYR A 215 -10.63 24.69 22.25
N ARG A 216 -9.57 25.38 21.77
CA ARG A 216 -9.22 26.75 22.19
C ARG A 216 -9.84 27.80 21.27
N GLN A 217 -10.32 27.40 20.10
CA GLN A 217 -10.99 28.28 19.15
C GLN A 217 -12.50 28.38 19.40
N SER A 218 -13.12 27.31 19.91
CA SER A 218 -14.55 27.27 20.21
C SER A 218 -14.85 26.29 21.35
N ASP A 219 -15.74 26.70 22.25
CA ASP A 219 -16.29 25.88 23.34
C ASP A 219 -17.23 24.77 22.85
N GLN A 220 -17.72 24.87 21.62
CA GLN A 220 -18.54 23.84 20.98
C GLN A 220 -17.74 22.59 20.62
N VAL A 221 -16.41 22.68 20.55
CA VAL A 221 -15.55 21.51 20.37
C VAL A 221 -15.47 20.74 21.69
N LYS A 222 -16.14 19.59 21.76
CA LYS A 222 -16.15 18.78 22.97
C LYS A 222 -14.81 18.10 23.18
N VAL A 223 -14.21 18.37 24.33
CA VAL A 223 -13.00 17.69 24.79
C VAL A 223 -13.36 16.32 25.37
N ASN A 224 -12.54 15.31 25.10
CA ASN A 224 -12.70 14.00 25.72
C ASN A 224 -12.78 14.14 27.26
N PRO A 225 -13.83 13.62 27.91
CA PRO A 225 -14.08 13.83 29.33
C PRO A 225 -12.92 13.37 30.23
N TYR A 226 -12.22 12.29 29.85
CA TYR A 226 -11.08 11.78 30.61
C TYR A 226 -9.85 12.69 30.52
N LEU A 227 -9.74 13.49 29.44
CA LEU A 227 -8.58 14.35 29.15
C LEU A 227 -8.81 15.82 29.51
N LYS A 228 -10.01 16.20 29.98
CA LYS A 228 -10.42 17.60 30.12
C LYS A 228 -9.45 18.45 30.95
N ASN A 229 -8.95 17.94 32.08
CA ASN A 229 -8.03 18.71 32.94
C ASN A 229 -6.62 18.76 32.33
N VAL A 230 -6.18 17.67 31.70
CA VAL A 230 -4.89 17.61 30.98
C VAL A 230 -4.88 18.66 29.87
N MET A 231 -5.93 18.72 29.06
CA MET A 231 -6.06 19.68 27.97
C MET A 231 -6.23 21.12 28.47
N ALA A 232 -7.00 21.34 29.53
CA ALA A 232 -7.12 22.66 30.15
C ALA A 232 -5.77 23.19 30.67
N SER A 233 -4.89 22.31 31.16
CA SER A 233 -3.55 22.68 31.66
C SER A 233 -2.46 22.78 30.59
N ALA A 234 -2.76 22.45 29.33
CA ALA A 234 -1.75 22.42 28.28
C ALA A 234 -1.20 23.82 27.97
N ALA A 235 0.11 23.92 27.74
CA ALA A 235 0.79 25.19 27.48
C ALA A 235 0.22 25.92 26.25
N ALA A 236 0.31 27.25 26.23
CA ALA A 236 -0.23 28.08 25.14
C ALA A 236 0.41 27.78 23.77
N ASN A 237 1.69 27.38 23.78
CA ASN A 237 2.43 26.96 22.58
C ASN A 237 2.15 25.51 22.15
N ASP A 238 1.20 24.81 22.77
CA ASP A 238 0.71 23.51 22.31
C ASP A 238 -0.19 23.70 21.07
N TYR A 239 0.43 23.75 19.90
CA TYR A 239 -0.23 24.07 18.62
C TYR A 239 -0.88 22.86 17.94
N ASP A 240 -1.86 23.14 17.08
CA ASP A 240 -2.65 22.16 16.35
C ASP A 240 -1.88 21.51 15.19
N PHE A 241 -1.40 22.31 14.24
CA PHE A 241 -0.96 21.81 12.94
C PHE A 241 0.57 21.64 12.85
N PRO A 242 1.08 20.55 12.24
CA PRO A 242 0.39 19.30 11.89
C PRO A 242 0.23 18.38 13.10
N SER A 243 -0.61 17.34 13.05
CA SER A 243 -0.80 16.42 14.18
C SER A 243 0.34 15.40 14.31
N GLY A 244 1.17 15.52 15.35
CA GLY A 244 2.27 14.58 15.62
C GLY A 244 1.82 13.14 15.90
N HIS A 245 0.70 12.94 16.60
CA HIS A 245 0.17 11.58 16.81
C HIS A 245 -0.27 10.93 15.49
N THR A 246 -0.77 11.73 14.55
CA THR A 246 -1.14 11.19 13.23
C THR A 246 0.11 10.88 12.42
N THR A 247 1.12 11.75 12.44
CA THR A 247 2.42 11.51 11.80
C THR A 247 3.03 10.18 12.25
N ALA A 248 3.20 9.99 13.57
CA ALA A 248 3.70 8.75 14.14
C ALA A 248 2.85 7.52 13.76
N ALA A 249 1.53 7.69 13.67
CA ALA A 249 0.64 6.58 13.31
C ALA A 249 0.80 6.13 11.85
N PHE A 250 1.07 7.07 10.94
CA PHE A 250 1.36 6.73 9.55
C PHE A 250 2.81 6.21 9.38
N GLU A 251 3.78 6.78 10.10
CA GLU A 251 5.16 6.25 10.17
C GLU A 251 5.19 4.79 10.63
N THR A 252 4.53 4.51 11.76
CA THR A 252 4.45 3.17 12.32
C THR A 252 3.62 2.24 11.43
N GLY A 253 2.38 2.62 11.13
CA GLY A 253 1.43 1.70 10.51
C GLY A 253 1.77 1.37 9.06
N GLU A 254 2.32 2.32 8.29
CA GLU A 254 2.81 2.03 6.94
C GLU A 254 4.10 1.20 6.95
N THR A 255 5.00 1.42 7.92
CA THR A 255 6.18 0.55 8.12
C THR A 255 5.76 -0.87 8.46
N LEU A 256 4.82 -1.05 9.39
CA LEU A 256 4.26 -2.37 9.71
C LEU A 256 3.52 -2.99 8.52
N ALA A 257 2.80 -2.20 7.73
CA ALA A 257 2.14 -2.67 6.52
C ALA A 257 3.13 -3.12 5.44
N TYR A 258 4.29 -2.46 5.35
CA TYR A 258 5.40 -2.91 4.52
C TYR A 258 5.96 -4.26 5.00
N LEU A 259 6.12 -4.43 6.32
CA LEU A 259 6.65 -5.67 6.91
C LEU A 259 5.66 -6.85 6.84
N PHE A 260 4.36 -6.57 6.93
CA PHE A 260 3.28 -7.56 6.97
C PHE A 260 2.12 -7.20 6.02
N PRO A 261 2.35 -7.30 4.69
CA PRO A 261 1.39 -6.87 3.67
C PRO A 261 0.08 -7.67 3.67
N GLU A 262 0.02 -8.83 4.34
CA GLU A 262 -1.20 -9.60 4.58
C GLU A 262 -2.28 -8.78 5.33
N ARG A 263 -1.86 -7.78 6.10
CA ARG A 263 -2.72 -6.85 6.87
C ARG A 263 -2.58 -5.39 6.41
N TYR A 264 -2.09 -5.17 5.19
CA TYR A 264 -1.75 -3.83 4.68
C TYR A 264 -2.90 -2.83 4.87
N GLN A 265 -4.08 -3.16 4.36
CA GLN A 265 -5.27 -2.30 4.40
C GLN A 265 -5.76 -2.05 5.84
N GLN A 266 -5.65 -3.05 6.72
CA GLN A 266 -6.06 -2.92 8.12
C GLN A 266 -5.12 -2.00 8.90
N LEU A 267 -3.80 -2.14 8.70
CA LEU A 267 -2.79 -1.33 9.36
C LEU A 267 -2.91 0.15 8.96
N ILE A 268 -3.03 0.48 7.66
CA ILE A 268 -3.24 1.86 7.22
C ILE A 268 -4.61 2.41 7.64
N THR A 269 -5.63 1.55 7.75
CA THR A 269 -6.94 1.96 8.29
C THR A 269 -6.81 2.34 9.76
N ARG A 270 -6.07 1.55 10.56
CA ARG A 270 -5.80 1.88 11.96
C ARG A 270 -4.96 3.16 12.09
N SER A 271 -3.97 3.40 11.22
CA SER A 271 -3.25 4.68 11.17
C SER A 271 -4.19 5.87 10.95
N SER A 272 -5.10 5.77 10.00
CA SER A 272 -6.11 6.82 9.76
C SER A 272 -7.05 7.01 10.95
N GLU A 273 -7.36 5.94 11.68
CA GLU A 273 -8.22 5.98 12.85
C GLU A 273 -7.56 6.66 14.04
N VAL A 274 -6.26 6.45 14.25
CA VAL A 274 -5.50 7.20 15.27
C VAL A 274 -5.60 8.70 15.04
N GLY A 275 -5.53 9.14 13.78
CA GLY A 275 -5.78 10.53 13.42
C GLY A 275 -7.20 11.00 13.74
N TYR A 276 -8.20 10.22 13.35
CA TYR A 276 -9.62 10.49 13.66
C TYR A 276 -9.88 10.57 15.16
N ASP A 277 -9.23 9.71 15.95
CA ASP A 277 -9.27 9.70 17.42
C ASP A 277 -8.73 11.01 18.02
N ARG A 278 -7.79 11.70 17.34
CA ARG A 278 -7.31 13.02 17.80
C ARG A 278 -8.35 14.12 17.59
N VAL A 279 -9.19 14.00 16.56
CA VAL A 279 -10.33 14.90 16.34
C VAL A 279 -11.43 14.62 17.36
N LEU A 280 -11.78 13.35 17.58
CA LEU A 280 -12.73 12.92 18.61
C LEU A 280 -12.32 13.39 20.00
N ALA A 281 -11.02 13.41 20.30
CA ALA A 281 -10.52 13.91 21.57
C ALA A 281 -10.71 15.44 21.76
N GLY A 282 -11.08 16.16 20.70
CA GLY A 282 -11.15 17.62 20.64
C GLY A 282 -9.78 18.28 20.51
N ARG A 283 -8.70 17.50 20.36
CA ARG A 283 -7.32 18.01 20.47
C ARG A 283 -6.75 18.51 19.14
N HIS A 284 -7.08 17.84 18.04
CA HIS A 284 -6.62 18.21 16.70
C HIS A 284 -7.76 18.47 15.73
N SER A 285 -7.55 19.38 14.78
CA SER A 285 -8.51 19.60 13.69
C SER A 285 -8.32 18.60 12.53
N PRO A 286 -9.35 18.36 11.71
CA PRO A 286 -9.24 17.55 10.49
C PRO A 286 -8.05 17.92 9.59
N LEU A 287 -7.82 19.22 9.33
CA LEU A 287 -6.66 19.65 8.53
C LEU A 287 -5.33 19.29 9.19
N ALA A 288 -5.21 19.42 10.52
CA ALA A 288 -3.99 19.01 11.24
C ALA A 288 -3.73 17.50 11.14
N VAL A 289 -4.79 16.69 11.18
CA VAL A 289 -4.70 15.23 11.00
C VAL A 289 -4.31 14.89 9.55
N MET A 290 -4.92 15.54 8.56
CA MET A 290 -4.53 15.38 7.15
C MET A 290 -3.07 15.78 6.90
N GLY A 291 -2.60 16.88 7.50
CA GLY A 291 -1.19 17.28 7.45
C GLY A 291 -0.26 16.28 8.14
N GLY A 292 -0.70 15.70 9.26
CA GLY A 292 0.03 14.65 9.96
C GLY A 292 0.23 13.40 9.08
N ARG A 293 -0.83 12.96 8.37
CA ARG A 293 -0.74 11.90 7.35
C ARG A 293 0.29 12.23 6.28
N VAL A 294 0.22 13.42 5.69
CA VAL A 294 1.12 13.84 4.60
C VAL A 294 2.59 13.70 5.01
N ILE A 295 2.98 14.24 6.17
CA ILE A 295 4.35 14.08 6.66
C ILE A 295 4.67 12.62 6.96
N GLY A 296 3.78 11.92 7.67
CA GLY A 296 4.06 10.54 8.10
C GLY A 296 4.30 9.62 6.91
N THR A 297 3.47 9.71 5.87
CA THR A 297 3.64 8.94 4.63
C THR A 297 4.94 9.31 3.89
N ALA A 298 5.26 10.60 3.82
CA ALA A 298 6.49 11.07 3.17
C ALA A 298 7.75 10.60 3.93
N MET A 299 7.70 10.61 5.27
CA MET A 299 8.77 10.13 6.15
C MET A 299 8.95 8.62 6.05
N THR A 300 7.86 7.84 6.06
CA THR A 300 7.93 6.38 5.84
C THR A 300 8.60 6.06 4.51
N ALA A 301 8.17 6.72 3.43
CA ALA A 301 8.76 6.51 2.11
C ALA A 301 10.24 6.88 2.09
N ALA A 302 10.65 7.97 2.75
CA ALA A 302 12.05 8.37 2.86
C ALA A 302 12.88 7.32 3.63
N THR A 303 12.40 6.88 4.80
CA THR A 303 13.05 5.86 5.63
C THR A 303 13.22 4.53 4.89
N LEU A 304 12.22 4.10 4.11
CA LEU A 304 12.27 2.86 3.34
C LEU A 304 13.13 2.96 2.07
N ASN A 305 13.37 4.17 1.55
CA ASN A 305 14.29 4.40 0.44
C ASN A 305 15.73 4.71 0.88
N ASP A 306 15.96 5.00 2.16
CA ASP A 306 17.31 5.31 2.66
C ASP A 306 18.23 4.08 2.49
N PRO A 307 19.32 4.18 1.71
CA PRO A 307 20.27 3.08 1.53
C PRO A 307 20.87 2.58 2.85
N ASP A 308 21.00 3.43 3.88
CA ASP A 308 21.54 3.06 5.19
C ASP A 308 20.63 2.03 5.90
N ASN A 309 19.32 2.06 5.61
CA ASN A 309 18.33 1.17 6.21
C ASN A 309 18.14 -0.15 5.43
N LYS A 310 18.74 -0.29 4.24
CA LYS A 310 18.44 -1.38 3.30
C LYS A 310 18.61 -2.78 3.90
N GLN A 311 19.68 -2.99 4.68
CA GLN A 311 19.93 -4.29 5.32
C GLN A 311 18.88 -4.58 6.40
N LEU A 312 18.57 -3.60 7.25
CA LEU A 312 17.57 -3.73 8.30
C LEU A 312 16.18 -3.98 7.71
N ILE A 313 15.79 -3.26 6.66
CA ILE A 313 14.50 -3.44 5.99
C ILE A 313 14.34 -4.89 5.49
N SER A 314 15.38 -5.42 4.82
CA SER A 314 15.36 -6.80 4.34
C SER A 314 15.26 -7.81 5.49
N GLN A 315 16.01 -7.58 6.57
CA GLN A 315 16.01 -8.45 7.75
C GLN A 315 14.66 -8.43 8.46
N ALA A 316 14.13 -7.24 8.75
CA ALA A 316 12.84 -7.04 9.40
C ALA A 316 11.70 -7.68 8.61
N TYR A 317 11.70 -7.53 7.28
CA TYR A 317 10.69 -8.18 6.44
C TYR A 317 10.80 -9.71 6.53
N GLN A 318 12.01 -10.26 6.40
CA GLN A 318 12.21 -11.72 6.48
C GLN A 318 11.81 -12.29 7.84
N ASP A 319 12.21 -11.64 8.94
CA ASP A 319 11.88 -12.07 10.30
C ASP A 319 10.37 -12.05 10.55
N THR A 320 9.70 -10.96 10.14
CA THR A 320 8.24 -10.82 10.26
C THR A 320 7.53 -11.91 9.47
N GLN A 321 7.94 -12.16 8.22
CA GLN A 321 7.28 -13.13 7.34
C GLN A 321 7.52 -14.59 7.76
N LYS A 322 8.65 -14.89 8.40
CA LYS A 322 9.04 -16.25 8.76
C LYS A 322 8.05 -16.92 9.70
N ASP A 323 7.71 -16.23 10.78
CA ASP A 323 6.95 -16.79 11.90
C ASP A 323 5.56 -16.15 12.05
N LEU A 324 5.45 -14.82 11.96
CA LEU A 324 4.16 -14.12 12.18
C LEU A 324 3.10 -14.54 11.16
N ALA A 325 3.47 -14.74 9.89
CA ALA A 325 2.54 -15.14 8.82
C ALA A 325 1.80 -16.47 9.11
N LYS A 326 2.35 -17.30 9.99
CA LYS A 326 1.81 -18.61 10.40
C LYS A 326 1.14 -18.58 11.77
N ALA A 327 1.17 -17.46 12.48
CA ALA A 327 0.76 -17.33 13.87
C ALA A 327 -0.66 -16.76 14.05
N GLN A 328 -1.56 -17.05 13.10
CA GLN A 328 -2.93 -16.53 13.14
C GLN A 328 -3.72 -17.15 14.32
N ASP A 329 -4.18 -16.32 15.25
CA ASP A 329 -5.16 -16.67 16.28
C ASP A 329 -6.56 -16.24 15.84
N LYS A 330 -7.37 -17.21 15.40
CA LYS A 330 -8.74 -16.94 14.92
C LYS A 330 -9.71 -16.55 16.04
N SER A 331 -9.35 -16.73 17.30
CA SER A 331 -10.16 -16.31 18.44
C SER A 331 -9.90 -14.85 18.85
N ALA A 332 -8.77 -14.28 18.41
CA ALA A 332 -8.42 -12.90 18.68
C ALA A 332 -9.39 -11.94 17.97
N LYS A 333 -9.71 -10.84 18.66
CA LYS A 333 -10.60 -9.80 18.15
C LYS A 333 -9.98 -9.12 16.92
N ASP A 334 -10.77 -8.95 15.87
CA ASP A 334 -10.36 -8.26 14.65
C ASP A 334 -11.34 -7.13 14.29
N ASP A 335 -11.06 -5.94 14.84
CA ASP A 335 -11.83 -4.71 14.60
C ASP A 335 -11.77 -4.23 13.13
N PHE A 336 -10.85 -4.78 12.34
CA PHE A 336 -10.63 -4.41 10.93
C PHE A 336 -10.89 -5.58 9.98
N SER A 337 -11.68 -6.58 10.39
CA SER A 337 -12.03 -7.73 9.55
C SER A 337 -12.97 -7.38 8.39
N ASP A 338 -13.83 -6.37 8.55
CA ASP A 338 -14.78 -5.95 7.52
C ASP A 338 -14.16 -4.99 6.50
N TYR A 339 -13.96 -5.47 5.28
CA TYR A 339 -13.34 -4.70 4.20
C TYR A 339 -14.14 -3.44 3.82
N GLN A 340 -15.47 -3.52 3.76
CA GLN A 340 -16.30 -2.41 3.28
C GLN A 340 -16.33 -1.26 4.30
N THR A 341 -16.33 -1.58 5.58
CA THR A 341 -16.21 -0.64 6.69
C THR A 341 -14.85 0.04 6.66
N ASN A 342 -13.77 -0.72 6.49
CA ASN A 342 -12.43 -0.15 6.37
C ASN A 342 -12.31 0.79 5.17
N LEU A 343 -12.80 0.37 4.00
CA LEU A 343 -12.82 1.19 2.79
C LEU A 343 -13.56 2.50 3.03
N LYS A 344 -14.81 2.42 3.51
CA LYS A 344 -15.63 3.60 3.80
C LYS A 344 -14.93 4.55 4.78
N ASN A 345 -14.39 4.01 5.87
CA ASN A 345 -13.77 4.81 6.93
C ASN A 345 -12.47 5.45 6.44
N TYR A 346 -11.60 4.72 5.76
CA TYR A 346 -10.35 5.25 5.22
C TYR A 346 -10.64 6.31 4.14
N THR A 347 -11.54 6.05 3.19
CA THR A 347 -11.92 7.01 2.15
C THR A 347 -12.51 8.29 2.75
N TYR A 348 -13.38 8.20 3.76
CA TYR A 348 -13.87 9.40 4.45
C TYR A 348 -12.71 10.19 5.09
N ARG A 349 -11.79 9.51 5.78
CA ARG A 349 -10.63 10.14 6.44
C ARG A 349 -9.57 10.64 5.45
N LEU A 350 -9.70 10.37 4.15
CA LEU A 350 -8.83 10.96 3.16
C LEU A 350 -9.04 12.48 3.05
N THR A 351 -10.30 12.93 3.17
CA THR A 351 -10.71 14.33 2.98
C THR A 351 -11.63 14.87 4.07
N TYR A 352 -12.04 14.07 5.07
CA TYR A 352 -12.98 14.45 6.13
C TYR A 352 -14.30 15.08 5.63
N GLY A 353 -14.68 14.73 4.39
CA GLY A 353 -15.84 15.29 3.71
C GLY A 353 -15.74 16.79 3.43
N PHE A 354 -14.54 17.37 3.37
CA PHE A 354 -14.36 18.72 2.82
C PHE A 354 -14.84 18.74 1.37
N SER A 355 -15.42 19.87 0.94
CA SER A 355 -15.65 20.12 -0.47
C SER A 355 -14.35 20.57 -1.16
N PRO A 356 -14.21 20.38 -2.48
CA PRO A 356 -13.12 20.99 -3.23
C PRO A 356 -13.11 22.51 -3.08
N ILE A 357 -11.92 23.07 -2.96
CA ILE A 357 -11.61 24.50 -2.80
C ILE A 357 -10.72 25.04 -3.93
N GLY A 358 -10.28 24.17 -4.83
CA GLY A 358 -9.43 24.48 -5.98
C GLY A 358 -9.83 23.66 -7.21
N ASP A 359 -8.97 23.69 -8.22
CA ASP A 359 -9.16 22.97 -9.48
C ASP A 359 -9.17 21.45 -9.28
N THR A 360 -10.26 20.79 -9.67
CA THR A 360 -10.48 19.34 -9.56
C THR A 360 -9.99 18.55 -10.77
N THR A 361 -9.35 19.19 -11.73
CA THR A 361 -8.94 18.58 -13.01
C THR A 361 -7.42 18.41 -13.14
N LYS A 362 -6.64 18.84 -12.14
CA LYS A 362 -5.19 18.65 -12.16
C LYS A 362 -4.83 17.16 -12.24
N PRO A 363 -3.91 16.77 -13.14
CA PRO A 363 -3.37 15.42 -13.21
C PRO A 363 -2.83 14.95 -11.85
N MET A 364 -2.86 13.64 -11.60
CA MET A 364 -2.21 13.08 -10.42
C MET A 364 -0.70 13.27 -10.54
N VAL A 365 -0.03 13.54 -9.43
CA VAL A 365 1.43 13.49 -9.32
C VAL A 365 1.75 12.46 -8.25
N VAL A 366 2.69 11.57 -8.54
CA VAL A 366 3.19 10.61 -7.56
C VAL A 366 4.53 11.12 -7.05
N PRO A 367 4.73 11.28 -5.73
CA PRO A 367 6.00 11.73 -5.18
C PRO A 367 7.16 10.80 -5.56
N LYS A 368 8.39 11.32 -5.66
CA LYS A 368 9.58 10.48 -5.85
C LYS A 368 9.70 9.49 -4.69
N GLY A 369 9.95 8.22 -4.99
CA GLY A 369 10.19 7.17 -3.99
C GLY A 369 8.93 6.55 -3.36
N ALA A 370 7.72 7.10 -3.60
CA ALA A 370 6.48 6.58 -3.03
C ALA A 370 6.16 5.12 -3.44
N GLU A 371 6.77 4.62 -4.52
CA GLU A 371 6.62 3.23 -5.00
C GLU A 371 7.06 2.18 -3.98
N VAL A 372 7.94 2.56 -3.04
CA VAL A 372 8.42 1.69 -1.97
C VAL A 372 7.27 1.28 -1.05
N LEU A 373 6.26 2.14 -0.87
CA LEU A 373 5.11 1.91 0.01
C LEU A 373 4.25 0.72 -0.44
N LEU A 374 4.35 0.32 -1.72
CA LEU A 374 3.64 -0.83 -2.29
C LEU A 374 4.57 -2.03 -2.56
N GLN A 375 5.87 -1.93 -2.30
CA GLN A 375 6.86 -2.89 -2.80
C GLN A 375 6.62 -4.32 -2.29
N THR A 376 6.28 -4.48 -1.01
CA THR A 376 6.01 -5.81 -0.43
C THR A 376 4.57 -6.26 -0.64
N ARG A 377 3.63 -5.31 -0.81
CA ARG A 377 2.23 -5.61 -1.13
C ARG A 377 2.06 -6.07 -2.59
N LEU A 378 2.78 -5.47 -3.53
CA LEU A 378 2.73 -5.77 -4.97
C LEU A 378 4.13 -6.15 -5.50
N PRO A 379 4.76 -7.23 -4.98
CA PRO A 379 6.18 -7.52 -5.21
C PRO A 379 6.50 -7.99 -6.63
N TYR A 380 5.50 -8.40 -7.39
CA TYR A 380 5.62 -8.82 -8.79
C TYR A 380 5.51 -7.66 -9.80
N LEU A 381 5.24 -6.44 -9.33
CA LEU A 381 5.27 -5.23 -10.14
C LEU A 381 6.63 -4.55 -10.03
N ASN A 382 7.11 -3.96 -11.13
CA ASN A 382 8.30 -3.10 -11.09
C ASN A 382 7.97 -1.71 -10.50
N ALA A 383 8.97 -0.86 -10.30
CA ALA A 383 8.78 0.48 -9.72
C ALA A 383 7.81 1.34 -10.55
N THR A 384 8.00 1.43 -11.88
CA THR A 384 7.12 2.20 -12.77
C THR A 384 5.66 1.74 -12.68
N GLN A 385 5.42 0.43 -12.59
CA GLN A 385 4.08 -0.12 -12.42
C GLN A 385 3.48 0.20 -11.06
N ARG A 386 4.25 0.15 -9.97
CA ARG A 386 3.77 0.59 -8.64
C ARG A 386 3.47 2.09 -8.62
N ARG A 387 4.26 2.89 -9.34
CA ARG A 387 3.99 4.32 -9.56
C ARG A 387 2.69 4.52 -10.33
N GLU A 388 2.44 3.76 -11.39
CA GLU A 388 1.17 3.80 -12.13
C GLU A 388 -0.02 3.39 -11.25
N VAL A 389 0.15 2.40 -10.36
CA VAL A 389 -0.88 2.04 -9.37
C VAL A 389 -1.18 3.24 -8.47
N LEU A 390 -0.18 3.89 -7.89
CA LEU A 390 -0.36 5.08 -7.06
C LEU A 390 -1.02 6.24 -7.84
N TYR A 391 -0.60 6.43 -9.10
CA TYR A 391 -1.13 7.45 -9.98
C TYR A 391 -2.63 7.24 -10.28
N THR A 392 -3.00 6.01 -10.62
CA THR A 392 -4.36 5.68 -11.08
C THR A 392 -5.36 5.45 -9.94
N THR A 393 -4.88 5.35 -8.70
CA THR A 393 -5.72 5.18 -7.50
C THR A 393 -5.75 6.42 -6.61
N GLY A 394 -4.93 7.42 -6.89
CA GLY A 394 -4.92 8.69 -6.18
C GLY A 394 -6.26 9.42 -6.22
N ILE A 395 -6.56 10.18 -5.18
CA ILE A 395 -7.81 10.96 -5.12
C ILE A 395 -7.77 12.17 -6.06
N PRO A 396 -8.94 12.70 -6.50
CA PRO A 396 -8.99 13.91 -7.32
C PRO A 396 -8.33 15.12 -6.64
N SER A 397 -7.85 16.06 -7.44
CA SER A 397 -7.29 17.34 -6.99
C SER A 397 -8.36 18.27 -6.42
N GLY A 398 -7.91 19.37 -5.83
CA GLY A 398 -8.75 20.49 -5.41
C GLY A 398 -9.33 20.38 -4.01
N TYR A 399 -9.20 19.26 -3.31
CA TYR A 399 -9.58 19.15 -1.90
C TYR A 399 -8.52 19.85 -1.00
N PRO A 400 -8.91 20.33 0.20
CA PRO A 400 -7.94 20.86 1.16
C PRO A 400 -6.84 19.82 1.46
N MET A 401 -5.59 20.27 1.56
CA MET A 401 -4.39 19.44 1.80
C MET A 401 -4.03 18.41 0.73
N THR A 402 -4.74 18.31 -0.40
CA THR A 402 -4.43 17.30 -1.42
C THR A 402 -3.47 17.80 -2.49
N ASP A 403 -3.44 19.11 -2.76
CA ASP A 403 -2.65 19.67 -3.86
C ASP A 403 -1.27 20.17 -3.42
N ASP A 404 -0.55 19.40 -2.60
CA ASP A 404 0.89 19.64 -2.40
C ASP A 404 1.67 19.35 -3.69
N THR A 405 2.84 19.98 -3.86
CA THR A 405 3.57 19.96 -5.14
C THR A 405 4.00 18.57 -5.58
N GLU A 406 4.40 17.71 -4.65
CA GLU A 406 4.88 16.36 -4.96
C GLU A 406 3.73 15.35 -5.08
N GLY A 407 2.57 15.63 -4.47
CA GLY A 407 1.35 14.81 -4.54
C GLY A 407 1.16 13.84 -3.37
N TRP A 408 1.84 14.03 -2.24
CA TRP A 408 1.73 13.19 -1.04
C TRP A 408 0.29 13.14 -0.50
N GLY A 409 -0.39 14.29 -0.50
CA GLY A 409 -1.75 14.45 0.00
C GLY A 409 -2.82 13.71 -0.80
N ARG A 410 -2.51 13.31 -2.04
CA ARG A 410 -3.43 12.59 -2.94
C ARG A 410 -3.25 11.08 -2.95
N LEU A 411 -2.22 10.55 -2.31
CA LEU A 411 -2.02 9.10 -2.25
C LEU A 411 -3.20 8.42 -1.53
N ASN A 412 -3.70 7.34 -2.14
CA ASN A 412 -4.74 6.50 -1.57
C ASN A 412 -4.21 5.06 -1.47
N LEU A 413 -3.43 4.79 -0.42
CA LEU A 413 -2.76 3.50 -0.25
C LEU A 413 -3.74 2.34 -0.06
N PHE A 414 -4.95 2.61 0.43
CA PHE A 414 -5.99 1.59 0.57
C PHE A 414 -6.45 1.06 -0.78
N GLU A 415 -6.74 1.95 -1.73
CA GLU A 415 -7.09 1.53 -3.09
C GLU A 415 -5.88 1.03 -3.88
N ALA A 416 -4.69 1.62 -3.67
CA ALA A 416 -3.48 1.17 -4.32
C ALA A 416 -3.13 -0.30 -4.00
N ALA A 417 -3.40 -0.75 -2.77
CA ALA A 417 -3.21 -2.15 -2.36
C ALA A 417 -4.13 -3.15 -3.10
N ASN A 418 -5.15 -2.66 -3.81
CA ASN A 418 -6.06 -3.45 -4.64
C ASN A 418 -5.60 -3.57 -6.11
N GLY A 419 -4.43 -3.05 -6.46
CA GLY A 419 -3.90 -3.05 -7.83
C GLY A 419 -4.22 -1.75 -8.60
N PHE A 420 -4.11 -1.79 -9.93
CA PHE A 420 -4.30 -0.62 -10.79
C PHE A 420 -5.73 -0.07 -10.72
N GLY A 421 -5.91 1.25 -10.83
CA GLY A 421 -7.23 1.87 -11.07
C GLY A 421 -7.54 2.04 -12.57
N SER A 422 -6.50 2.10 -13.39
CA SER A 422 -6.57 2.20 -14.84
C SER A 422 -5.27 1.67 -15.45
N PHE A 423 -5.33 1.21 -16.71
CA PHE A 423 -4.14 0.93 -17.51
C PHE A 423 -3.90 2.10 -18.47
N LEU A 424 -2.84 2.87 -18.20
CA LEU A 424 -2.39 3.96 -19.07
C LEU A 424 -1.82 3.39 -20.38
N ASP A 425 -1.19 2.23 -20.35
CA ASP A 425 -0.80 1.44 -21.52
C ASP A 425 -0.86 -0.06 -21.17
N ASN A 426 -0.43 -0.94 -22.06
CA ASN A 426 -0.41 -2.38 -21.84
C ASN A 426 0.51 -2.75 -20.66
N VAL A 427 -0.07 -3.39 -19.65
CA VAL A 427 0.63 -3.85 -18.44
C VAL A 427 0.98 -5.33 -18.58
N THR A 428 2.24 -5.68 -18.31
CA THR A 428 2.67 -7.08 -18.18
C THR A 428 2.94 -7.42 -16.72
N VAL A 429 2.31 -8.47 -16.22
CA VAL A 429 2.45 -8.96 -14.85
C VAL A 429 3.11 -10.33 -14.86
N ASN A 430 4.30 -10.43 -14.26
CA ASN A 430 5.06 -11.67 -14.15
C ASN A 430 5.07 -12.16 -12.70
N MET A 431 4.24 -13.17 -12.40
CA MET A 431 4.09 -13.73 -11.05
C MET A 431 4.78 -15.08 -10.93
N ASP A 432 5.46 -15.33 -9.82
CA ASP A 432 6.25 -16.54 -9.59
C ASP A 432 5.71 -17.33 -8.38
N ALA A 433 5.06 -18.46 -8.69
CA ALA A 433 4.51 -19.37 -7.69
C ALA A 433 5.55 -19.89 -6.69
N SER A 434 6.82 -20.03 -7.11
CA SER A 434 7.88 -20.58 -6.25
C SER A 434 8.30 -19.65 -5.11
N LYS A 435 8.01 -18.34 -5.23
CA LYS A 435 8.35 -17.33 -4.23
C LYS A 435 7.32 -17.22 -3.09
N GLY A 436 6.17 -17.88 -3.19
CA GLY A 436 5.11 -17.79 -2.19
C GLY A 436 4.48 -16.40 -2.06
N GLY A 437 3.62 -16.23 -1.05
CA GLY A 437 2.93 -14.97 -0.74
C GLY A 437 2.29 -14.29 -1.95
N PHE A 438 2.37 -12.97 -2.02
CA PHE A 438 1.84 -12.19 -3.14
C PHE A 438 2.58 -12.39 -4.47
N ASN A 439 3.82 -12.89 -4.47
CA ASN A 439 4.48 -13.27 -5.72
C ASN A 439 3.80 -14.48 -6.37
N ALA A 440 3.26 -15.39 -5.55
CA ALA A 440 2.60 -16.60 -6.01
C ALA A 440 1.14 -16.40 -6.37
N ALA A 441 0.39 -15.66 -5.56
CA ALA A 441 -1.03 -15.40 -5.79
C ALA A 441 -1.47 -14.04 -5.23
N ASP A 442 -2.29 -13.31 -5.99
CA ASP A 442 -2.87 -12.04 -5.55
C ASP A 442 -4.25 -11.81 -6.16
N THR A 443 -5.01 -10.89 -5.58
CA THR A 443 -6.34 -10.46 -6.05
C THR A 443 -6.35 -8.96 -6.24
N TRP A 444 -6.68 -8.52 -7.46
CA TRP A 444 -6.97 -7.12 -7.75
C TRP A 444 -8.46 -6.85 -7.60
N LYS A 445 -8.80 -5.88 -6.75
CA LYS A 445 -10.19 -5.54 -6.41
C LYS A 445 -10.70 -4.27 -7.09
N ASN A 446 -9.80 -3.45 -7.61
CA ASN A 446 -10.18 -2.21 -8.29
C ASN A 446 -10.95 -2.49 -9.57
N ASN A 447 -11.90 -1.61 -9.89
CA ASN A 447 -12.48 -1.55 -11.23
C ASN A 447 -11.44 -0.89 -12.15
N ILE A 448 -10.83 -1.68 -13.03
CA ILE A 448 -9.73 -1.22 -13.87
C ILE A 448 -10.28 -0.68 -15.19
N SER A 449 -9.99 0.58 -15.46
CA SER A 449 -10.34 1.27 -16.72
C SER A 449 -9.10 1.53 -17.59
N GLY A 450 -9.19 2.44 -18.57
CA GLY A 450 -8.04 2.87 -19.38
C GLY A 450 -7.93 2.23 -20.75
N LYS A 451 -6.97 2.71 -21.55
CA LYS A 451 -6.77 2.27 -22.95
C LYS A 451 -5.92 1.00 -23.06
N GLY A 452 -5.12 0.70 -22.05
CA GLY A 452 -4.22 -0.45 -22.03
C GLY A 452 -4.91 -1.81 -21.86
N GLY A 453 -4.14 -2.88 -22.01
CA GLY A 453 -4.54 -4.27 -21.78
C GLY A 453 -3.63 -4.98 -20.80
N LEU A 454 -3.98 -6.21 -20.44
CA LEU A 454 -3.26 -7.02 -19.46
C LEU A 454 -2.56 -8.21 -20.11
N THR A 455 -1.26 -8.37 -19.90
CA THR A 455 -0.53 -9.60 -20.16
C THR A 455 -0.16 -10.29 -18.84
N LYS A 456 -0.73 -11.46 -18.57
CA LYS A 456 -0.37 -12.31 -17.43
C LYS A 456 0.64 -13.36 -17.85
N GLU A 457 1.80 -13.35 -17.21
CA GLU A 457 2.87 -14.33 -17.38
C GLU A 457 3.44 -14.78 -16.02
N GLY A 458 4.45 -15.65 -16.06
CA GLY A 458 4.95 -16.37 -14.89
C GLY A 458 3.99 -17.45 -14.38
N SER A 459 4.46 -18.27 -13.46
CA SER A 459 3.77 -19.46 -12.94
C SER A 459 2.64 -19.15 -11.94
N GLY A 460 2.62 -17.95 -11.34
CA GLY A 460 1.67 -17.55 -10.30
C GLY A 460 0.24 -17.28 -10.80
N SER A 461 -0.65 -16.93 -9.88
CA SER A 461 -2.08 -16.70 -10.12
C SER A 461 -2.49 -15.25 -9.83
N LEU A 462 -3.29 -14.66 -10.72
CA LEU A 462 -3.92 -13.35 -10.51
C LEU A 462 -5.44 -13.50 -10.59
N SER A 463 -6.17 -13.06 -9.55
CA SER A 463 -7.64 -12.94 -9.57
C SER A 463 -8.05 -11.50 -9.88
N LEU A 464 -9.01 -11.34 -10.79
CA LEU A 464 -9.61 -10.04 -11.12
C LEU A 464 -11.04 -10.00 -10.57
N LEU A 465 -11.23 -9.22 -9.49
CA LEU A 465 -12.51 -9.08 -8.78
C LEU A 465 -13.32 -7.85 -9.24
N GLY A 466 -12.65 -6.83 -9.80
CA GLY A 466 -13.30 -5.60 -10.27
C GLY A 466 -14.16 -5.79 -11.52
N ASN A 467 -15.15 -4.92 -11.69
CA ASN A 467 -15.89 -4.76 -12.94
C ASN A 467 -15.04 -3.94 -13.91
N ASN A 468 -14.24 -4.63 -14.71
CA ASN A 468 -13.22 -3.99 -15.53
C ASN A 468 -13.77 -3.47 -16.86
N SER A 469 -13.21 -2.37 -17.35
CA SER A 469 -13.59 -1.71 -18.60
C SER A 469 -12.39 -1.21 -19.42
N TYR A 470 -11.18 -1.68 -19.10
CA TYR A 470 -9.99 -1.38 -19.90
C TYR A 470 -10.17 -1.88 -21.34
N LYS A 471 -9.67 -1.10 -22.31
CA LYS A 471 -9.97 -1.30 -23.73
C LYS A 471 -9.01 -2.25 -24.44
N GLY A 472 -7.78 -2.38 -23.95
CA GLY A 472 -6.82 -3.33 -24.48
C GLY A 472 -7.22 -4.78 -24.19
N GLY A 473 -6.64 -5.72 -24.94
CA GLY A 473 -6.92 -7.14 -24.77
C GLY A 473 -6.24 -7.74 -23.53
N THR A 474 -6.75 -8.88 -23.09
CA THR A 474 -6.17 -9.70 -22.02
C THR A 474 -5.47 -10.91 -22.63
N THR A 475 -4.17 -11.07 -22.36
CA THR A 475 -3.36 -12.19 -22.83
C THR A 475 -2.81 -12.99 -21.65
N VAL A 476 -3.11 -14.28 -21.59
CA VAL A 476 -2.58 -15.20 -20.58
C VAL A 476 -1.51 -16.10 -21.20
N LYS A 477 -0.25 -15.75 -20.99
CA LYS A 477 0.91 -16.48 -21.51
C LYS A 477 1.30 -17.67 -20.62
N ALA A 478 1.17 -17.55 -19.31
CA ALA A 478 1.51 -18.58 -18.34
C ALA A 478 0.76 -18.38 -17.01
N GLY A 479 0.81 -19.40 -16.15
CA GLY A 479 0.16 -19.37 -14.83
C GLY A 479 -1.36 -19.36 -14.94
N THR A 480 -2.02 -18.73 -13.97
CA THR A 480 -3.48 -18.65 -13.92
C THR A 480 -3.95 -17.20 -13.86
N LEU A 481 -4.97 -16.89 -14.66
CA LEU A 481 -5.82 -15.73 -14.48
C LEU A 481 -7.19 -16.25 -14.03
N ALA A 482 -7.69 -15.77 -12.90
CA ALA A 482 -9.04 -16.08 -12.42
C ALA A 482 -9.97 -14.89 -12.67
N ALA A 483 -11.10 -15.15 -13.32
CA ALA A 483 -12.15 -14.17 -13.57
C ALA A 483 -13.28 -14.37 -12.56
N GLU A 484 -13.47 -13.40 -11.68
CA GLU A 484 -14.36 -13.50 -10.51
C GLU A 484 -15.75 -12.87 -10.73
N ASN A 485 -15.98 -12.23 -11.88
CA ASN A 485 -17.29 -11.69 -12.28
C ASN A 485 -17.42 -11.62 -13.81
N ASP A 486 -18.63 -11.31 -14.28
CA ASP A 486 -19.00 -11.21 -15.69
C ASP A 486 -18.10 -10.27 -16.52
N ASN A 487 -17.63 -9.17 -15.93
CA ASN A 487 -16.85 -8.12 -16.59
C ASN A 487 -15.35 -8.13 -16.19
N ALA A 488 -14.86 -9.19 -15.54
CA ALA A 488 -13.50 -9.24 -15.01
C ALA A 488 -12.40 -9.08 -16.09
N LEU A 489 -12.69 -9.39 -17.36
CA LEU A 489 -11.70 -9.41 -18.44
C LEU A 489 -11.62 -8.12 -19.28
N GLY A 490 -12.32 -7.07 -18.86
CA GLY A 490 -12.35 -5.79 -19.58
C GLY A 490 -13.16 -5.85 -20.88
N ASP A 491 -12.97 -4.82 -21.71
CA ASP A 491 -13.74 -4.66 -22.96
C ASP A 491 -13.04 -5.26 -24.20
N GLY A 492 -11.78 -5.67 -24.04
CA GLY A 492 -10.95 -6.18 -25.10
C GLY A 492 -11.19 -7.65 -25.48
N SER A 493 -10.31 -8.15 -26.35
CA SER A 493 -10.24 -9.58 -26.70
C SER A 493 -9.47 -10.37 -25.64
N LEU A 494 -9.78 -11.67 -25.50
CA LEU A 494 -9.05 -12.60 -24.64
C LEU A 494 -8.22 -13.58 -25.48
N THR A 495 -6.94 -13.71 -25.13
CA THR A 495 -6.02 -14.70 -25.71
C THR A 495 -5.41 -15.59 -24.63
N LEU A 496 -5.63 -16.91 -24.71
CA LEU A 496 -4.91 -17.90 -23.91
C LEU A 496 -3.75 -18.46 -24.73
N ALA A 497 -2.59 -17.79 -24.62
CA ALA A 497 -1.40 -18.12 -25.40
C ALA A 497 -0.65 -19.35 -24.85
N GLY A 498 -0.72 -19.57 -23.54
CA GLY A 498 -0.12 -20.73 -22.88
C GLY A 498 -0.48 -20.91 -21.41
N GLY A 499 -1.18 -19.94 -20.81
CA GLY A 499 -1.66 -20.05 -19.44
C GLY A 499 -3.13 -20.48 -19.34
N ASN A 500 -3.63 -20.42 -18.11
CA ASN A 500 -4.95 -20.89 -17.75
C ASN A 500 -5.88 -19.69 -17.49
N LEU A 501 -7.10 -19.74 -18.03
CA LEU A 501 -8.22 -18.97 -17.50
C LEU A 501 -9.05 -19.90 -16.61
N THR A 502 -9.29 -19.48 -15.38
CA THR A 502 -10.23 -20.12 -14.46
C THR A 502 -11.42 -19.21 -14.23
N LEU A 503 -12.63 -19.75 -14.34
CA LEU A 503 -13.85 -19.04 -13.95
C LEU A 503 -14.14 -19.31 -12.47
N SER A 504 -14.20 -18.23 -11.69
CA SER A 504 -14.71 -18.23 -10.32
C SER A 504 -16.13 -17.63 -10.25
N ALA A 505 -16.63 -17.10 -11.37
CA ALA A 505 -18.01 -16.66 -11.56
C ALA A 505 -18.82 -17.61 -12.44
N LYS A 506 -20.15 -17.58 -12.30
CA LYS A 506 -21.08 -18.37 -13.12
C LYS A 506 -21.15 -17.95 -14.57
N ASN A 507 -20.86 -16.70 -14.87
CA ASN A 507 -20.77 -16.19 -16.22
C ASN A 507 -19.54 -15.30 -16.33
N VAL A 508 -18.81 -15.41 -17.43
CA VAL A 508 -17.75 -14.47 -17.81
C VAL A 508 -17.95 -14.06 -19.25
N VAL A 509 -17.91 -12.75 -19.49
CA VAL A 509 -18.10 -12.14 -20.79
C VAL A 509 -16.75 -11.74 -21.37
N VAL A 510 -16.46 -12.22 -22.58
CA VAL A 510 -15.39 -11.70 -23.43
C VAL A 510 -16.04 -10.77 -24.43
N LYS A 511 -15.87 -9.46 -24.27
CA LYS A 511 -16.50 -8.46 -25.16
C LYS A 511 -15.86 -8.42 -26.56
N GLY A 512 -14.57 -8.77 -26.66
CA GLY A 512 -13.89 -8.95 -27.94
C GLY A 512 -13.94 -10.37 -28.49
N ASN A 513 -12.88 -10.76 -29.20
CA ASN A 513 -12.66 -12.12 -29.67
C ASN A 513 -12.07 -12.98 -28.56
N TYR A 514 -12.33 -14.29 -28.62
CA TYR A 514 -11.69 -15.30 -27.80
C TYR A 514 -10.77 -16.18 -28.64
N THR A 515 -9.48 -16.26 -28.28
CA THR A 515 -8.52 -17.16 -28.93
C THR A 515 -7.84 -18.03 -27.89
N GLN A 516 -7.91 -19.35 -28.06
CA GLN A 516 -7.15 -20.30 -27.26
C GLN A 516 -6.14 -21.04 -28.14
N SER A 517 -4.86 -20.92 -27.79
CA SER A 517 -3.78 -21.63 -28.48
C SER A 517 -3.77 -23.12 -28.13
N GLY A 518 -2.92 -23.91 -28.80
CA GLY A 518 -2.69 -25.32 -28.46
C GLY A 518 -2.15 -25.55 -27.04
N LYS A 519 -1.61 -24.52 -26.38
CA LYS A 519 -1.04 -24.60 -25.02
C LYS A 519 -1.94 -23.98 -23.96
N GLY A 520 -2.93 -23.17 -24.33
CA GLY A 520 -3.84 -22.53 -23.37
C GLY A 520 -4.83 -23.51 -22.76
N SER A 521 -5.31 -23.20 -21.55
CA SER A 521 -6.35 -23.97 -20.86
C SER A 521 -7.52 -23.10 -20.41
N LEU A 522 -8.74 -23.55 -20.65
CA LEU A 522 -9.96 -23.00 -20.06
C LEU A 522 -10.45 -23.94 -18.95
N ASN A 523 -10.63 -23.42 -17.75
CA ASN A 523 -11.05 -24.20 -16.58
C ASN A 523 -12.41 -23.68 -16.07
N LEU A 524 -13.40 -24.58 -16.07
CA LEU A 524 -14.79 -24.28 -15.69
C LEU A 524 -15.23 -25.20 -14.54
N ASN A 525 -16.07 -24.69 -13.67
CA ASN A 525 -16.89 -25.49 -12.76
C ASN A 525 -18.29 -25.73 -13.36
N SER A 526 -19.08 -26.52 -12.65
CA SER A 526 -20.45 -26.84 -13.04
C SER A 526 -21.35 -25.63 -13.15
N GLY A 527 -21.98 -25.50 -14.32
CA GLY A 527 -22.90 -24.39 -14.63
C GLY A 527 -22.21 -23.10 -15.04
N ASP A 528 -20.88 -23.05 -15.05
CA ASP A 528 -20.13 -21.88 -15.51
C ASP A 528 -20.27 -21.73 -17.04
N LYS A 529 -20.27 -20.48 -17.49
CA LYS A 529 -20.47 -20.13 -18.90
C LYS A 529 -19.52 -19.03 -19.33
N VAL A 530 -19.00 -19.18 -20.55
CA VAL A 530 -18.27 -18.12 -21.25
C VAL A 530 -19.13 -17.57 -22.38
N SER A 531 -19.38 -16.27 -22.37
CA SER A 531 -20.09 -15.57 -23.43
C SER A 531 -19.11 -14.70 -24.20
N VAL A 532 -18.87 -15.02 -25.47
CA VAL A 532 -17.96 -14.28 -26.34
C VAL A 532 -18.79 -13.44 -27.31
N SER A 533 -18.64 -12.12 -27.25
CA SER A 533 -19.39 -11.23 -28.15
C SER A 533 -18.79 -11.24 -29.56
N GLY A 534 -17.49 -11.50 -29.71
CA GLY A 534 -16.84 -11.69 -31.00
C GLY A 534 -16.80 -13.16 -31.47
N THR A 535 -15.74 -13.47 -32.20
CA THR A 535 -15.43 -14.83 -32.66
C THR A 535 -14.70 -15.62 -31.57
N ALA A 536 -14.91 -16.94 -31.53
CA ALA A 536 -14.19 -17.87 -30.69
C ALA A 536 -13.37 -18.84 -31.54
N LYS A 537 -12.06 -18.85 -31.36
CA LYS A 537 -11.12 -19.82 -31.95
C LYS A 537 -10.61 -20.74 -30.84
N LEU A 538 -11.06 -21.99 -30.88
CA LEU A 538 -10.77 -23.00 -29.87
C LEU A 538 -9.54 -23.84 -30.23
N GLY A 539 -8.77 -24.18 -29.20
CA GLY A 539 -7.60 -25.05 -29.24
C GLY A 539 -7.33 -25.58 -27.85
N GLY A 540 -6.14 -26.16 -27.62
CA GLY A 540 -5.63 -26.46 -26.28
C GLY A 540 -6.56 -27.31 -25.41
N LYS A 541 -6.52 -27.06 -24.10
CA LYS A 541 -7.23 -27.86 -23.10
C LYS A 541 -8.51 -27.18 -22.59
N LEU A 542 -9.58 -27.95 -22.46
CA LEU A 542 -10.74 -27.59 -21.64
C LEU A 542 -10.81 -28.51 -20.42
N VAL A 543 -11.01 -27.94 -19.24
CA VAL A 543 -11.32 -28.65 -18.00
C VAL A 543 -12.72 -28.24 -17.55
N VAL A 544 -13.59 -29.21 -17.30
CA VAL A 544 -14.89 -28.97 -16.66
C VAL A 544 -14.97 -29.84 -15.41
N LYS A 545 -15.07 -29.21 -14.24
CA LYS A 545 -15.20 -29.90 -12.94
C LYS A 545 -16.66 -29.97 -12.50
N ASP A 546 -16.96 -30.97 -11.68
CA ASP A 546 -18.17 -31.05 -10.84
C ASP A 546 -19.54 -31.02 -11.54
N VAL A 547 -19.67 -31.62 -12.73
CA VAL A 547 -20.91 -31.64 -13.55
C VAL A 547 -22.14 -32.34 -12.93
N LYS A 548 -22.11 -32.65 -11.63
CA LYS A 548 -23.21 -33.25 -10.89
C LYS A 548 -24.46 -32.36 -11.00
N GLY A 549 -25.58 -32.96 -11.37
CA GLY A 549 -26.87 -32.27 -11.52
C GLY A 549 -27.05 -31.48 -12.81
N LEU A 550 -26.05 -31.43 -13.72
CA LEU A 550 -26.24 -30.82 -15.03
C LEU A 550 -27.09 -31.70 -15.94
N LYS A 551 -27.99 -31.07 -16.69
CA LYS A 551 -28.73 -31.70 -17.79
C LYS A 551 -27.83 -31.81 -19.02
N SER A 552 -28.07 -32.81 -19.87
CA SER A 552 -27.41 -32.89 -21.17
C SER A 552 -27.81 -31.69 -22.04
N GLY A 553 -26.86 -31.12 -22.79
CA GLY A 553 -27.10 -29.99 -23.70
C GLY A 553 -26.82 -28.60 -23.11
N VAL A 554 -26.26 -28.51 -21.90
CA VAL A 554 -25.87 -27.24 -21.28
C VAL A 554 -24.80 -26.54 -22.12
N VAL A 555 -25.05 -25.29 -22.49
CA VAL A 555 -24.08 -24.44 -23.18
C VAL A 555 -23.05 -23.94 -22.17
N ILE A 556 -21.77 -24.24 -22.43
CA ILE A 556 -20.64 -23.80 -21.60
C ILE A 556 -19.83 -22.66 -22.26
N LEU A 557 -19.94 -22.55 -23.59
CA LEU A 557 -19.36 -21.43 -24.35
C LEU A 557 -20.32 -21.05 -25.46
N LYS A 558 -20.64 -19.76 -25.56
CA LYS A 558 -21.41 -19.14 -26.65
C LYS A 558 -20.55 -18.09 -27.34
N SER A 559 -20.63 -18.01 -28.67
CA SER A 559 -19.99 -16.96 -29.46
C SER A 559 -20.80 -16.55 -30.69
N ASN A 560 -20.47 -15.40 -31.30
CA ASN A 560 -21.06 -15.01 -32.59
C ASN A 560 -20.60 -15.91 -33.73
N LYS A 561 -19.39 -16.44 -33.66
CA LYS A 561 -18.88 -17.46 -34.58
C LYS A 561 -17.88 -18.32 -33.85
N LEU A 562 -17.95 -19.63 -34.06
CA LEU A 562 -17.05 -20.60 -33.47
C LEU A 562 -16.21 -21.29 -34.55
N SER A 563 -14.91 -21.42 -34.31
CA SER A 563 -13.98 -22.18 -35.14
C SER A 563 -13.02 -22.99 -34.26
N GLY A 564 -12.55 -24.12 -34.78
CA GLY A 564 -11.70 -25.05 -34.04
C GLY A 564 -12.46 -25.89 -33.00
N LYS A 565 -11.71 -26.71 -32.27
CA LYS A 565 -12.19 -27.58 -31.17
C LYS A 565 -11.12 -27.61 -30.08
N PHE A 566 -11.51 -27.91 -28.85
CA PHE A 566 -10.53 -28.21 -27.80
C PHE A 566 -9.77 -29.49 -28.15
N ALA A 567 -8.45 -29.40 -28.18
CA ALA A 567 -7.56 -30.53 -28.50
C ALA A 567 -7.54 -31.56 -27.37
N HIS A 568 -7.66 -31.11 -26.12
CA HIS A 568 -7.74 -31.96 -24.94
C HIS A 568 -8.95 -31.57 -24.10
N GLN A 569 -9.63 -32.59 -23.56
CA GLN A 569 -10.86 -32.42 -22.79
C GLN A 569 -10.73 -33.23 -21.50
N SER A 570 -10.72 -32.55 -20.35
CA SER A 570 -10.81 -33.18 -19.05
C SER A 570 -12.24 -33.02 -18.54
N LEU A 571 -13.09 -34.00 -18.88
CA LEU A 571 -14.50 -34.04 -18.56
C LEU A 571 -14.80 -35.22 -17.61
N PRO A 572 -15.84 -35.12 -16.77
CA PRO A 572 -16.27 -36.25 -15.96
C PRO A 572 -16.75 -37.42 -16.83
N LYS A 573 -16.65 -38.65 -16.31
CA LYS A 573 -16.97 -39.87 -17.06
C LYS A 573 -18.38 -39.83 -17.65
N GLY A 574 -18.48 -40.20 -18.93
CA GLY A 574 -19.75 -40.24 -19.67
C GLY A 574 -20.23 -38.88 -20.14
N TRP A 575 -19.37 -37.86 -20.20
CA TRP A 575 -19.67 -36.58 -20.82
C TRP A 575 -18.73 -36.30 -21.99
N HIS A 576 -19.24 -35.62 -23.01
CA HIS A 576 -18.52 -35.19 -24.21
C HIS A 576 -18.98 -33.80 -24.65
N LEU A 577 -18.34 -33.23 -25.69
CA LEU A 577 -18.66 -31.91 -26.21
C LEU A 577 -19.35 -31.99 -27.57
N ALA A 578 -20.48 -31.30 -27.69
CA ALA A 578 -21.13 -31.03 -28.97
C ALA A 578 -20.82 -29.60 -29.42
N TYR A 579 -20.38 -29.46 -30.67
CA TYR A 579 -19.99 -28.18 -31.26
C TYR A 579 -21.02 -27.76 -32.31
N THR A 580 -21.37 -26.48 -32.29
CA THR A 580 -22.17 -25.81 -33.32
C THR A 580 -21.43 -24.58 -33.81
N THR A 581 -21.97 -23.89 -34.81
CA THR A 581 -21.42 -22.63 -35.32
C THR A 581 -21.35 -21.51 -34.27
N HIS A 582 -22.10 -21.61 -33.17
CA HIS A 582 -22.22 -20.57 -32.15
C HIS A 582 -22.01 -21.06 -30.70
N ASN A 583 -21.96 -22.37 -30.46
CA ASN A 583 -21.97 -22.92 -29.10
C ASN A 583 -21.09 -24.16 -28.96
N VAL A 584 -20.48 -24.29 -27.78
CA VAL A 584 -20.03 -25.56 -27.21
C VAL A 584 -21.00 -25.99 -26.13
N LYS A 585 -21.52 -27.22 -26.26
CA LYS A 585 -22.43 -27.82 -25.29
C LYS A 585 -21.79 -29.02 -24.64
N LEU A 586 -22.03 -29.18 -23.34
CA LEU A 586 -21.72 -30.39 -22.60
C LEU A 586 -22.90 -31.37 -22.74
N VAL A 587 -22.62 -32.58 -23.20
CA VAL A 587 -23.61 -33.62 -23.52
C VAL A 587 -23.20 -34.95 -22.90
N LYS A 588 -24.18 -35.72 -22.43
CA LYS A 588 -23.97 -37.01 -21.75
C LYS A 588 -24.04 -38.14 -22.77
#